data_AF-A0CRL4-F1
#
_entry.id   AF-A0CRL4-F1
#
_cell.length_a   1.000
_cell.length_b   1.000
_cell.length_c   1.000
_cell.angle_alpha   90.00
_cell.angle_beta   90.00
_cell.angle_gamma   90.00
#
_symmetry.space_group_name_H-M   'P 1'
#
loop_
_entity.id
_entity.type
_entity.pdbx_description
1 polymer ?
#
loop_
_entity_poly.entity_id
_entity_poly.type
_entity_poly.pdbx_seq_one_letter_code
_entity_poly.pdbx_strand_id
1 'polypeptide(L)'
;MTSIQQNSQVEGPQEQMKNNTPTSPIDSDSSDSSYDFVKDVNQKSYLKRTIEEDQELLSKYKGKHGLKYQKISNEQRQQLIKQVTTTGCMIKHAARDLNINFSTAKAIMQIFRREGRMSKKRKRCTAQSEFKNPEILIQDVKEGLKSQFGLMKEEQCQQRLNNVQDNLDTIHFQQMEEKNRNQAIFIQQLKTQVRNLNKFQNFYLQGRANQLQQEIQQLNQNYSYLQIQYNQQQQMVRYAMPQYQQQFQF
;
A
#
# COMPACT_ATOMS: atom_id res chain seq x y z
N MET A 1 -40.05 -10.53 29.19
CA MET A 1 -39.16 -11.39 29.99
C MET A 1 -39.16 -12.76 29.35
N THR A 2 -38.15 -13.07 28.54
CA THR A 2 -37.91 -14.40 27.99
C THR A 2 -36.42 -14.52 27.73
N SER A 3 -35.78 -15.37 28.54
CA SER A 3 -34.35 -15.62 28.62
C SER A 3 -33.97 -16.71 27.63
N ILE A 4 -32.97 -16.47 26.77
CA ILE A 4 -32.29 -17.54 26.03
C ILE A 4 -30.80 -17.39 26.30
N GLN A 5 -30.30 -18.40 26.99
CA GLN A 5 -28.94 -18.56 27.48
C GLN A 5 -28.46 -19.88 26.89
N GLN A 6 -27.53 -19.88 25.93
CA GLN A 6 -26.74 -21.07 25.58
C GLN A 6 -25.32 -20.68 25.21
N ASN A 7 -24.41 -21.07 26.10
CA ASN A 7 -22.97 -21.23 25.87
C ASN A 7 -22.73 -22.42 24.94
N SER A 8 -21.70 -22.35 24.11
CA SER A 8 -20.85 -23.51 23.81
C SER A 8 -19.48 -23.03 23.34
N GLN A 9 -18.48 -23.71 23.86
CA GLN A 9 -17.07 -23.39 23.93
C GLN A 9 -16.33 -24.63 23.38
N VAL A 10 -15.11 -24.42 22.87
CA VAL A 10 -14.03 -25.41 22.67
C VAL A 10 -14.12 -26.30 21.41
N GLU A 11 -13.19 -26.13 20.47
CA GLU A 11 -12.04 -27.04 20.28
C GLU A 11 -11.07 -26.51 19.22
N GLY A 12 -9.77 -26.62 19.54
CA GLY A 12 -8.63 -26.31 18.67
C GLY A 12 -8.05 -27.57 18.02
N PRO A 13 -6.76 -27.56 17.63
CA PRO A 13 -6.33 -27.80 16.24
C PRO A 13 -5.75 -29.19 15.98
N GLN A 14 -5.71 -29.62 14.71
CA GLN A 14 -4.82 -30.69 14.25
C GLN A 14 -4.13 -30.37 12.92
N GLU A 15 -2.81 -30.56 12.98
CA GLU A 15 -1.82 -30.63 11.91
C GLU A 15 -2.08 -31.85 10.99
N GLN A 16 -1.57 -31.82 9.74
CA GLN A 16 -0.58 -32.80 9.24
C GLN A 16 -0.25 -32.65 7.74
N MET A 17 1.06 -32.48 7.50
CA MET A 17 1.95 -33.23 6.58
C MET A 17 1.84 -33.20 5.02
N LYS A 18 3.04 -32.95 4.43
CA LYS A 18 3.70 -33.62 3.27
C LYS A 18 3.12 -33.30 1.86
N ASN A 19 3.86 -33.16 0.75
CA ASN A 19 5.23 -33.51 0.35
C ASN A 19 5.50 -32.99 -1.10
N ASN A 20 6.79 -32.97 -1.50
CA ASN A 20 7.35 -33.15 -2.86
C ASN A 20 7.75 -31.94 -3.75
N THR A 21 9.07 -31.74 -3.80
CA THR A 21 9.90 -31.31 -4.94
C THR A 21 9.78 -32.30 -6.12
N PRO A 22 10.01 -31.85 -7.38
CA PRO A 22 11.27 -32.30 -8.01
C PRO A 22 11.97 -31.24 -8.87
N THR A 23 13.29 -31.35 -8.82
CA THR A 23 14.33 -30.74 -9.65
C THR A 23 14.27 -31.26 -11.09
N SER A 24 14.60 -30.43 -12.07
CA SER A 24 15.09 -30.88 -13.38
C SER A 24 16.14 -29.91 -13.93
N PRO A 25 17.22 -30.42 -14.54
CA PRO A 25 18.37 -29.65 -15.03
C PRO A 25 18.20 -29.27 -16.51
N ILE A 26 18.68 -28.10 -16.91
CA ILE A 26 18.92 -27.78 -18.32
C ILE A 26 20.26 -27.04 -18.42
N ASP A 27 21.21 -27.74 -19.04
CA ASP A 27 22.44 -27.21 -19.62
C ASP A 27 22.11 -26.29 -20.79
N SER A 28 22.89 -25.21 -20.97
CA SER A 28 23.16 -24.63 -22.28
C SER A 28 24.36 -23.69 -22.22
N ASP A 29 25.46 -24.19 -22.78
CA ASP A 29 26.58 -23.42 -23.32
C ASP A 29 26.11 -22.24 -24.19
N SER A 30 26.81 -21.12 -24.09
CA SER A 30 27.65 -20.62 -25.20
C SER A 30 27.92 -19.12 -25.11
N SER A 31 29.08 -18.77 -25.66
CA SER A 31 29.42 -17.49 -26.28
C SER A 31 30.08 -16.44 -25.38
N ASP A 32 31.36 -16.70 -25.18
CA ASP A 32 32.48 -15.77 -25.39
C ASP A 32 32.14 -14.54 -26.26
N SER A 33 32.42 -13.36 -25.71
CA SER A 33 32.64 -12.13 -26.48
C SER A 33 33.47 -11.19 -25.62
N SER A 34 34.77 -11.50 -25.56
CA SER A 34 35.82 -10.51 -25.32
C SER A 34 35.61 -9.27 -26.19
N TYR A 35 35.32 -8.11 -25.58
CA TYR A 35 35.47 -6.83 -26.27
C TYR A 35 36.26 -5.86 -25.40
N ASP A 36 37.51 -5.75 -25.81
CA ASP A 36 38.56 -4.88 -25.34
C ASP A 36 38.41 -3.51 -26.03
N PHE A 37 38.32 -2.42 -25.26
CA PHE A 37 38.54 -1.07 -25.79
C PHE A 37 39.09 -0.17 -24.69
N VAL A 38 40.36 -0.37 -24.37
CA VAL A 38 41.21 0.68 -23.81
C VAL A 38 41.77 1.50 -24.97
N LYS A 39 41.40 2.78 -25.04
CA LYS A 39 42.22 3.96 -25.41
C LYS A 39 41.36 5.05 -26.06
N ASP A 40 41.30 6.19 -25.37
CA ASP A 40 41.50 7.55 -25.90
C ASP A 40 41.15 8.51 -24.75
N VAL A 41 42.13 8.89 -23.94
CA VAL A 41 43.01 10.05 -24.16
C VAL A 41 42.19 11.33 -24.41
N ASN A 42 41.75 11.92 -23.30
CA ASN A 42 42.24 13.22 -22.86
C ASN A 42 42.64 14.20 -23.98
N GLN A 43 41.68 14.94 -24.54
CA GLN A 43 41.96 16.29 -25.04
C GLN A 43 40.85 17.26 -24.64
N LYS A 44 41.25 18.13 -23.70
CA LYS A 44 40.65 19.43 -23.40
C LYS A 44 40.57 20.27 -24.67
N SER A 45 39.41 20.86 -24.96
CA SER A 45 39.33 22.15 -25.64
C SER A 45 38.09 22.92 -25.15
N TYR A 46 38.31 23.73 -24.12
CA TYR A 46 37.40 24.79 -23.73
C TYR A 46 37.61 25.95 -24.69
N LEU A 47 36.84 25.97 -25.78
CA LEU A 47 36.56 27.18 -26.54
C LEU A 47 35.09 27.53 -26.35
N LYS A 48 34.83 28.77 -25.92
CA LYS A 48 33.50 29.39 -25.92
C LYS A 48 32.94 29.34 -27.34
N ARG A 49 31.99 28.43 -27.56
CA ARG A 49 31.17 28.34 -28.78
C ARG A 49 29.92 29.19 -28.59
N THR A 50 29.47 29.84 -29.66
CA THR A 50 28.25 30.66 -29.67
C THR A 50 27.00 29.77 -29.70
N ILE A 51 25.88 30.27 -29.15
CA ILE A 51 24.61 29.53 -29.00
C ILE A 51 24.06 29.05 -30.36
N GLU A 52 24.39 29.74 -31.45
CA GLU A 52 23.91 29.45 -32.80
C GLU A 52 24.67 28.29 -33.46
N GLU A 53 25.99 28.16 -33.23
CA GLU A 53 26.79 27.05 -33.77
C GLU A 53 26.46 25.70 -33.08
N ASP A 54 26.04 25.74 -31.82
CA ASP A 54 25.60 24.54 -31.09
C ASP A 54 24.25 24.01 -31.62
N GLN A 55 23.35 24.87 -32.11
CA GLN A 55 22.09 24.44 -32.73
C GLN A 55 22.32 23.78 -34.09
N GLU A 56 23.27 24.27 -34.88
CA GLU A 56 23.58 23.73 -36.21
C GLU A 56 24.34 22.38 -36.13
N LEU A 57 25.21 22.21 -35.14
CA LEU A 57 25.84 20.90 -34.87
C LEU A 57 24.84 19.87 -34.33
N LEU A 58 23.80 20.30 -33.60
CA LEU A 58 22.71 19.43 -33.12
C LEU A 58 21.83 18.89 -34.26
N SER A 59 21.72 19.59 -35.40
CA SER A 59 20.92 19.15 -36.54
C SER A 59 21.65 18.17 -37.46
N LYS A 60 22.99 18.28 -37.58
CA LYS A 60 23.82 17.39 -38.42
C LYS A 60 24.12 16.00 -37.83
N TYR A 61 23.97 15.79 -36.52
CA TYR A 61 24.23 14.50 -35.86
C TYR A 61 22.96 13.67 -35.55
N LYS A 62 21.84 13.89 -36.26
CA LYS A 62 20.66 13.01 -36.16
C LYS A 62 20.86 11.71 -36.94
N GLY A 63 21.56 10.76 -36.33
CA GLY A 63 21.41 9.35 -36.69
C GLY A 63 19.95 8.90 -36.54
N LYS A 64 19.51 7.93 -37.36
CA LYS A 64 18.11 7.46 -37.49
C LYS A 64 17.39 7.08 -36.18
N HIS A 65 18.08 6.92 -35.04
CA HIS A 65 17.45 6.75 -33.72
C HIS A 65 18.17 7.54 -32.59
N GLY A 66 18.61 8.77 -32.87
CA GLY A 66 19.23 9.68 -31.89
C GLY A 66 18.25 10.35 -30.91
N LEU A 67 17.25 9.64 -30.37
CA LEU A 67 16.38 10.19 -29.33
C LEU A 67 17.12 10.22 -27.99
N LYS A 68 17.71 11.37 -27.65
CA LYS A 68 18.21 11.61 -26.28
C LYS A 68 17.05 11.40 -25.31
N TYR A 69 17.18 10.42 -24.40
CA TYR A 69 16.17 10.17 -23.37
C TYR A 69 15.84 11.46 -22.61
N GLN A 70 14.55 11.79 -22.54
CA GLN A 70 14.08 12.93 -21.77
C GLN A 70 14.46 12.73 -20.30
N LYS A 71 15.24 13.66 -19.75
CA LYS A 71 15.63 13.66 -18.34
C LYS A 71 14.43 14.09 -17.50
N ILE A 72 13.83 13.14 -16.80
CA ILE A 72 12.76 13.39 -15.82
C ILE A 72 13.32 14.08 -14.56
N SER A 73 12.61 15.05 -14.00
CA SER A 73 12.96 15.64 -12.70
C SER A 73 12.52 14.76 -11.53
N ASN A 74 13.00 15.05 -10.31
CA ASN A 74 12.51 14.35 -9.10
C ASN A 74 11.05 14.72 -8.81
N GLU A 75 10.65 15.96 -9.06
CA GLU A 75 9.28 16.43 -8.87
C GLU A 75 8.30 15.71 -9.79
N GLN A 76 8.64 15.58 -11.09
CA GLN A 76 7.85 14.83 -12.06
C GLN A 76 7.69 13.37 -11.65
N ARG A 77 8.75 12.74 -11.11
CA ARG A 77 8.70 11.38 -10.57
C ARG A 77 7.72 11.30 -9.38
N GLN A 78 7.76 12.25 -8.46
CA GLN A 78 6.88 12.27 -7.28
C GLN A 78 5.43 12.51 -7.68
N GLN A 79 5.17 13.44 -8.61
CA GLN A 79 3.84 13.72 -9.16
C GLN A 79 3.26 12.49 -9.85
N LEU A 80 4.05 11.79 -10.67
CA LEU A 80 3.64 10.55 -11.33
C LEU A 80 3.24 9.48 -10.31
N ILE A 81 4.07 9.28 -9.28
CA ILE A 81 3.79 8.30 -8.23
C ILE A 81 2.50 8.67 -7.50
N LYS A 82 2.36 9.92 -7.09
CA LYS A 82 1.18 10.43 -6.37
C LYS A 82 -0.10 10.27 -7.19
N GLN A 83 -0.09 10.61 -8.48
CA GLN A 83 -1.26 10.43 -9.34
C GLN A 83 -1.69 8.97 -9.46
N VAL A 84 -0.73 8.07 -9.70
CA VAL A 84 -1.03 6.64 -9.89
C VAL A 84 -1.49 5.99 -8.57
N THR A 85 -0.93 6.37 -7.43
CA THR A 85 -1.27 5.75 -6.13
C THR A 85 -2.46 6.39 -5.43
N THR A 86 -2.59 7.72 -5.45
CA THR A 86 -3.67 8.44 -4.77
C THR A 86 -4.94 8.46 -5.59
N THR A 87 -4.82 8.70 -6.90
CA THR A 87 -5.99 8.84 -7.80
C THR A 87 -6.39 7.50 -8.44
N GLY A 88 -5.52 6.48 -8.36
CA GLY A 88 -5.76 5.16 -8.95
C GLY A 88 -5.77 5.16 -10.49
N CYS A 89 -5.25 6.21 -11.12
CA CYS A 89 -5.26 6.34 -12.58
C CYS A 89 -4.24 5.38 -13.24
N MET A 90 -4.53 4.96 -14.47
CA MET A 90 -3.60 4.09 -15.20
C MET A 90 -2.29 4.83 -15.50
N ILE A 91 -1.15 4.12 -15.41
CA ILE A 91 0.20 4.66 -15.67
C ILE A 91 0.27 5.38 -17.04
N LYS A 92 -0.44 4.88 -18.06
CA LYS A 92 -0.49 5.47 -19.40
C LYS A 92 -1.15 6.85 -19.45
N HIS A 93 -2.09 7.13 -18.56
CA HIS A 93 -2.77 8.43 -18.48
C HIS A 93 -1.88 9.42 -17.74
N ALA A 94 -1.40 9.08 -16.53
CA ALA A 94 -0.48 9.94 -15.78
C ALA A 94 0.82 10.27 -16.53
N ALA A 95 1.33 9.33 -17.34
CA ALA A 95 2.51 9.57 -18.18
C ALA A 95 2.26 10.61 -19.28
N ARG A 96 1.06 10.64 -19.86
CA ARG A 96 0.68 11.64 -20.87
C ARG A 96 0.55 13.02 -20.23
N ASP A 97 -0.13 13.10 -19.08
CA ASP A 97 -0.37 14.36 -18.38
C ASP A 97 0.93 15.04 -17.94
N LEU A 98 1.94 14.25 -17.57
CA LEU A 98 3.24 14.73 -17.11
C LEU A 98 4.29 14.84 -18.23
N ASN A 99 3.91 14.57 -19.48
CA ASN A 99 4.81 14.52 -20.64
C ASN A 99 6.06 13.64 -20.40
N ILE A 100 5.83 12.42 -19.90
CA ILE A 100 6.88 11.41 -19.64
C ILE A 100 6.65 10.21 -20.55
N ASN A 101 7.73 9.70 -21.16
CA ASN A 101 7.66 8.46 -21.93
C ASN A 101 7.07 7.30 -21.10
N PHE A 102 6.15 6.55 -21.70
CA PHE A 102 5.46 5.44 -21.02
C PHE A 102 6.42 4.38 -20.46
N SER A 103 7.50 4.06 -21.19
CA SER A 103 8.55 3.14 -20.74
C SER A 103 9.23 3.64 -19.45
N THR A 104 9.58 4.94 -19.40
CA THR A 104 10.14 5.59 -18.23
C THR A 104 9.17 5.59 -17.05
N ALA A 105 7.90 5.91 -17.28
CA ALA A 105 6.86 5.88 -16.25
C ALA A 105 6.67 4.47 -15.66
N LYS A 106 6.66 3.44 -16.52
CA LYS A 106 6.60 2.03 -16.10
C LYS A 106 7.79 1.65 -15.23
N ALA A 107 9.00 2.04 -15.61
CA ALA A 107 10.22 1.78 -14.83
C ALA A 107 10.20 2.49 -13.47
N ILE A 108 9.75 3.74 -13.40
CA ILE A 108 9.56 4.48 -12.14
C ILE A 108 8.60 3.72 -11.22
N MET A 109 7.45 3.30 -11.76
CA MET A 109 6.41 2.64 -10.96
C MET A 109 6.85 1.26 -10.46
N GLN A 110 7.60 0.53 -11.28
CA GLN A 110 8.18 -0.76 -10.88
C GLN A 110 9.18 -0.59 -9.74
N ILE A 111 10.08 0.39 -9.82
CA ILE A 111 11.00 0.72 -8.73
C ILE A 111 10.23 1.14 -7.48
N PHE A 112 9.19 1.95 -7.62
CA PHE A 112 8.37 2.37 -6.49
C PHE A 112 7.66 1.18 -5.82
N ARG A 113 7.08 0.24 -6.59
CA ARG A 113 6.45 -0.97 -6.05
C ARG A 113 7.43 -1.90 -5.34
N ARG A 114 8.68 -1.96 -5.81
CA ARG A 114 9.73 -2.84 -5.25
C ARG A 114 10.44 -2.24 -4.05
N GLU A 115 10.82 -0.97 -4.14
CA GLU A 115 11.71 -0.29 -3.18
C GLU A 115 10.99 0.77 -2.32
N GLY A 116 9.74 1.11 -2.64
CA GLY A 116 9.01 2.23 -1.99
C GLY A 116 9.57 3.63 -2.31
N ARG A 117 10.54 3.72 -3.23
CA ARG A 117 11.34 4.95 -3.40
C ARG A 117 10.68 5.99 -4.31
N MET A 118 10.35 7.14 -3.73
CA MET A 118 9.78 8.29 -4.45
C MET A 118 10.79 9.19 -5.16
N SER A 119 12.05 9.22 -4.70
CA SER A 119 13.09 10.10 -5.26
C SER A 119 14.15 9.32 -6.05
N LYS A 120 14.96 9.99 -6.87
CA LYS A 120 16.16 9.36 -7.44
C LYS A 120 17.14 8.98 -6.32
N LYS A 121 17.84 7.85 -6.49
CA LYS A 121 18.91 7.43 -5.57
C LYS A 121 20.00 8.51 -5.62
N ARG A 122 20.34 9.12 -4.47
CA ARG A 122 21.52 9.99 -4.39
C ARG A 122 22.74 9.15 -4.74
N LYS A 123 23.51 9.56 -5.76
CA LYS A 123 24.84 8.99 -5.97
C LYS A 123 25.62 9.29 -4.69
N ARG A 124 26.32 8.29 -4.14
CA ARG A 124 27.33 8.58 -3.10
C ARG A 124 28.33 9.51 -3.77
N CYS A 125 28.44 10.75 -3.30
CA CYS A 125 29.60 11.55 -3.63
C CYS A 125 30.78 10.82 -2.99
N THR A 126 31.69 10.31 -3.80
CA THR A 126 33.01 9.89 -3.34
C THR A 126 33.82 11.18 -3.14
N ALA A 127 33.41 12.00 -2.19
CA ALA A 127 34.12 13.17 -1.70
C ALA A 127 33.70 13.33 -0.24
N GLN A 128 34.69 13.25 0.65
CA GLN A 128 34.59 13.05 2.10
C GLN A 128 34.45 11.57 2.52
N SER A 129 35.61 10.92 2.49
CA SER A 129 36.09 10.11 3.61
C SER A 129 35.80 10.82 4.94
N GLU A 130 35.52 10.05 6.00
CA GLU A 130 34.98 10.47 7.30
C GLU A 130 33.46 10.68 7.18
N PHE A 131 32.60 9.67 7.32
CA PHE A 131 32.38 8.84 8.50
C PHE A 131 32.02 7.42 8.06
N LYS A 132 32.92 6.46 8.33
CA LYS A 132 32.62 5.04 8.23
C LYS A 132 32.08 4.55 9.58
N ASN A 133 31.12 3.63 9.52
CA ASN A 133 30.65 2.78 10.61
C ASN A 133 31.75 2.46 11.64
N PRO A 134 31.48 2.59 12.96
CA PRO A 134 32.46 2.24 14.00
C PRO A 134 32.69 0.72 14.16
N GLU A 135 31.99 -0.13 13.41
CA GLU A 135 31.95 -1.58 13.67
C GLU A 135 33.05 -2.40 12.97
N ILE A 136 33.88 -1.80 12.10
CA ILE A 136 34.95 -2.53 11.37
C ILE A 136 36.37 -2.09 11.82
N LEU A 137 36.50 -1.10 12.70
CA LEU A 137 37.81 -0.58 13.15
C LEU A 137 38.32 -1.20 14.46
N ILE A 138 37.77 -2.33 14.91
CA ILE A 138 38.14 -2.94 16.21
C ILE A 138 39.12 -4.12 16.06
N GLN A 139 39.32 -4.66 14.85
CA GLN A 139 40.27 -5.78 14.65
C GLN A 139 41.70 -5.35 14.30
N ASP A 140 41.91 -4.21 13.63
CA ASP A 140 43.26 -3.78 13.20
C ASP A 140 44.03 -2.91 14.22
N VAL A 141 43.44 -2.61 15.39
CA VAL A 141 44.11 -1.78 16.43
C VAL A 141 44.66 -2.62 17.59
N LYS A 142 44.34 -3.93 17.67
CA LYS A 142 44.75 -4.79 18.77
C LYS A 142 46.21 -5.29 18.70
N GLU A 143 46.90 -5.14 17.58
CA GLU A 143 48.28 -5.66 17.42
C GLU A 143 49.37 -4.56 17.36
N GLY A 144 49.00 -3.27 17.32
CA GLY A 144 49.96 -2.18 17.07
C GLY A 144 50.47 -1.36 18.27
N LEU A 145 49.89 -1.47 19.47
CA LEU A 145 50.27 -0.64 20.62
C LEU A 145 50.55 -1.47 21.88
N LYS A 146 51.66 -2.21 21.88
CA LYS A 146 52.29 -2.77 23.09
C LYS A 146 53.66 -2.16 23.42
N SER A 147 54.03 -1.06 22.76
CA SER A 147 55.27 -0.34 23.09
C SER A 147 54.97 0.91 23.92
N GLN A 148 55.16 0.75 25.23
CA GLN A 148 55.85 1.74 26.05
C GLN A 148 55.15 3.08 26.33
N PHE A 149 53.97 3.09 26.94
CA PHE A 149 53.42 4.14 27.83
C PHE A 149 52.06 3.61 28.34
N GLY A 150 51.90 3.04 29.54
CA GLY A 150 52.04 3.74 30.82
C GLY A 150 50.69 4.13 31.45
N LEU A 151 49.74 3.19 31.55
CA LEU A 151 48.81 2.90 32.67
C LEU A 151 47.90 3.98 33.33
N MET A 152 47.77 5.21 32.82
CA MET A 152 46.84 6.22 33.40
C MET A 152 45.67 6.64 32.50
N LYS A 153 45.43 5.94 31.37
CA LYS A 153 44.37 6.31 30.39
C LYS A 153 43.38 5.20 30.03
N GLU A 154 43.53 3.98 30.57
CA GLU A 154 42.68 2.84 30.21
C GLU A 154 41.28 2.90 30.84
N GLU A 155 41.17 3.31 32.10
CA GLU A 155 39.87 3.44 32.80
C GLU A 155 38.98 4.52 32.18
N GLN A 156 39.58 5.61 31.69
CA GLN A 156 38.85 6.72 31.07
C GLN A 156 38.31 6.37 29.67
N CYS A 157 38.95 5.43 28.96
CA CYS A 157 38.46 4.90 27.68
C CYS A 157 37.33 3.87 27.87
N GLN A 158 37.38 3.03 28.90
CA GLN A 158 36.31 2.08 29.20
C GLN A 158 35.03 2.76 29.71
N GLN A 159 35.14 3.81 30.53
CA GLN A 159 33.97 4.61 30.91
C GLN A 159 33.31 5.29 29.70
N ARG A 160 34.08 5.75 28.71
CA ARG A 160 33.50 6.31 27.47
C ARG A 160 32.77 5.25 26.64
N LEU A 161 33.28 4.02 26.55
CA LEU A 161 32.60 2.94 25.84
C LEU A 161 31.27 2.54 26.50
N ASN A 162 31.23 2.44 27.83
CA ASN A 162 29.98 2.12 28.55
C ASN A 162 28.92 3.23 28.38
N ASN A 163 29.32 4.50 28.48
CA ASN A 163 28.40 5.63 28.27
C ASN A 163 27.84 5.73 26.83
N VAL A 164 28.62 5.29 25.83
CA VAL A 164 28.15 5.24 24.44
C VAL A 164 27.15 4.09 24.24
N GLN A 165 27.41 2.93 24.87
CA GLN A 165 26.51 1.79 24.82
C GLN A 165 25.15 2.10 25.49
N ASP A 166 25.15 2.70 26.69
CA ASP A 166 23.93 3.07 27.40
C ASP A 166 23.08 4.09 26.61
N ASN A 167 23.74 5.02 25.89
CA ASN A 167 23.05 5.96 25.01
C ASN A 167 22.41 5.27 23.80
N LEU A 168 23.07 4.27 23.20
CA LEU A 168 22.52 3.51 22.08
C LEU A 168 21.29 2.70 22.50
N ASP A 169 21.36 2.05 23.65
CA ASP A 169 20.25 1.26 24.19
C ASP A 169 19.06 2.16 24.55
N THR A 170 19.32 3.35 25.09
CA THR A 170 18.29 4.36 25.36
C THR A 170 17.60 4.83 24.08
N ILE A 171 18.36 5.11 23.01
CA ILE A 171 17.79 5.52 21.70
C ILE A 171 16.96 4.39 21.11
N HIS A 172 17.45 3.15 21.16
CA HIS A 172 16.74 2.01 20.62
C HIS A 172 15.43 1.75 21.38
N PHE A 173 15.45 1.89 22.71
CA PHE A 173 14.25 1.80 23.54
C PHE A 173 13.23 2.89 23.17
N GLN A 174 13.64 4.15 23.06
CA GLN A 174 12.75 5.25 22.66
C GLN A 174 12.14 5.01 21.27
N GLN A 175 12.92 4.53 20.30
CA GLN A 175 12.39 4.19 18.98
C GLN A 175 11.37 3.05 19.02
N MET A 176 11.59 2.04 19.87
CA MET A 176 10.66 0.93 20.04
C MET A 176 9.35 1.42 20.69
N GLU A 177 9.46 2.27 21.71
CA GLU A 177 8.31 2.88 22.39
C GLU A 177 7.50 3.76 21.44
N GLU A 178 8.17 4.57 20.61
CA GLU A 178 7.53 5.39 19.59
C GLU A 178 6.79 4.53 18.54
N LYS A 179 7.41 3.45 18.07
CA LYS A 179 6.76 2.49 17.17
C LYS A 179 5.52 1.86 17.81
N ASN A 180 5.62 1.47 19.08
CA ASN A 180 4.50 0.89 19.82
C ASN A 180 3.35 1.91 19.98
N ARG A 181 3.68 3.17 20.32
CA ARG A 181 2.71 4.27 20.41
C ARG A 181 2.02 4.53 19.07
N ASN A 182 2.77 4.54 17.98
CA ASN A 182 2.23 4.73 16.63
C ASN A 182 1.31 3.56 16.22
N GLN A 183 1.68 2.31 16.55
CA GLN A 183 0.82 1.14 16.36
C GLN A 183 -0.47 1.25 17.18
N ALA A 184 -0.39 1.68 18.44
CA ALA A 184 -1.56 1.86 19.30
C ALA A 184 -2.53 2.92 18.75
N ILE A 185 -2.02 4.05 18.24
CA ILE A 185 -2.82 5.08 17.59
C ILE A 185 -3.52 4.51 16.34
N PHE A 186 -2.79 3.77 15.50
CA PHE A 186 -3.35 3.16 14.30
C PHE A 186 -4.48 2.15 14.63
N ILE A 187 -4.27 1.30 15.63
CA ILE A 187 -5.29 0.37 16.12
C ILE A 187 -6.52 1.14 16.63
N GLN A 188 -6.33 2.25 17.33
CA GLN A 188 -7.43 3.08 17.82
C GLN A 188 -8.23 3.72 16.68
N GLN A 189 -7.56 4.19 15.63
CA GLN A 189 -8.21 4.73 14.43
C GLN A 189 -9.04 3.66 13.73
N LEU A 190 -8.48 2.46 13.52
CA LEU A 190 -9.21 1.33 12.91
C LEU A 190 -10.45 0.94 13.74
N LYS A 191 -10.31 0.83 15.06
CA LYS A 191 -11.44 0.57 15.97
C LYS A 191 -12.54 1.61 15.83
N THR A 192 -12.18 2.88 15.67
CA THR A 192 -13.13 3.98 15.49
C THR A 192 -13.84 3.90 14.14
N GLN A 193 -13.11 3.58 13.07
CA GLN A 193 -13.70 3.39 11.73
C GLN A 193 -14.70 2.24 11.70
N VAL A 194 -14.34 1.07 12.27
CA VAL A 194 -15.24 -0.09 12.36
C VAL A 194 -16.50 0.25 13.16
N ARG A 195 -16.35 0.95 14.29
CA ARG A 195 -17.49 1.42 15.10
C ARG A 195 -18.42 2.32 14.30
N ASN A 196 -17.88 3.25 13.51
CA ASN A 196 -18.66 4.16 12.69
C ASN A 196 -19.39 3.43 11.55
N LEU A 197 -18.73 2.46 10.90
CA LEU A 197 -19.35 1.63 9.88
C LEU A 197 -20.53 0.84 10.44
N ASN A 198 -20.36 0.21 11.61
CA ASN A 198 -21.43 -0.52 12.29
C ASN A 198 -22.59 0.41 12.68
N LYS A 199 -22.31 1.64 13.13
CA LYS A 199 -23.36 2.63 13.41
C LYS A 199 -24.16 2.99 12.15
N PHE A 200 -23.48 3.23 11.03
CA PHE A 200 -24.14 3.55 9.77
C PHE A 200 -25.01 2.39 9.27
N GLN A 201 -24.50 1.16 9.32
CA GLN A 201 -25.26 -0.02 8.96
C GLN A 201 -26.50 -0.20 9.83
N ASN A 202 -26.37 -0.06 11.15
CA ASN A 202 -27.51 -0.13 12.06
C ASN A 202 -28.55 0.94 11.78
N PHE A 203 -28.12 2.18 11.51
CA PHE A 203 -29.03 3.27 11.16
C PHE A 203 -29.81 2.98 9.88
N TYR A 204 -29.14 2.45 8.84
CA TYR A 204 -29.78 2.06 7.60
C TYR A 204 -30.81 0.93 7.80
N LEU A 205 -30.42 -0.13 8.53
CA LEU A 205 -31.32 -1.25 8.84
C LEU A 205 -32.53 -0.81 9.64
N GLN A 206 -32.35 0.11 10.61
CA GLN A 206 -33.44 0.68 11.38
C GLN A 206 -34.40 1.49 10.50
N GLY A 207 -33.88 2.31 9.58
CA GLY A 207 -34.71 3.04 8.62
C GLY A 207 -35.53 2.10 7.74
N ARG A 208 -34.92 1.03 7.23
CA ARG A 208 -35.62 0.02 6.42
C ARG A 208 -36.69 -0.74 7.22
N ALA A 209 -36.40 -1.10 8.47
CA ALA A 209 -37.35 -1.76 9.35
C ALA A 209 -38.59 -0.87 9.60
N ASN A 210 -38.38 0.42 9.86
CA ASN A 210 -39.46 1.38 10.06
C ASN A 210 -40.32 1.53 8.78
N GLN A 211 -39.70 1.56 7.61
CA GLN A 211 -40.43 1.63 6.33
C GLN A 211 -41.32 0.39 6.13
N LEU A 212 -40.75 -0.82 6.33
CA LEU A 212 -41.52 -2.06 6.21
C LEU A 212 -42.67 -2.10 7.22
N GLN A 213 -42.47 -1.58 8.42
CA GLN A 213 -43.53 -1.47 9.42
C GLN A 213 -44.69 -0.57 8.95
N GLN A 214 -44.39 0.56 8.29
CA GLN A 214 -45.41 1.43 7.70
C GLN A 214 -46.14 0.74 6.55
N GLU A 215 -45.42 0.04 5.67
CA GLU A 215 -46.02 -0.74 4.57
C GLU A 215 -46.98 -1.82 5.09
N ILE A 216 -46.60 -2.53 6.16
CA ILE A 216 -47.47 -3.51 6.84
C ILE A 216 -48.73 -2.85 7.39
N GLN A 217 -48.62 -1.67 8.01
CA GLN A 217 -49.78 -0.94 8.53
C GLN A 217 -50.73 -0.53 7.41
N GLN A 218 -50.22 -0.03 6.29
CA GLN A 218 -51.03 0.32 5.13
C GLN A 218 -51.72 -0.92 4.54
N LEU A 219 -51.01 -2.04 4.41
CA LEU A 219 -51.59 -3.28 3.91
C LEU A 219 -52.73 -3.78 4.81
N ASN A 220 -52.57 -3.71 6.13
CA ASN A 220 -53.62 -4.07 7.08
C ASN A 220 -54.85 -3.17 6.95
N GLN A 221 -54.67 -1.87 6.74
CA GLN A 221 -55.78 -0.94 6.48
C GLN A 221 -56.51 -1.29 5.18
N ASN A 222 -55.77 -1.55 4.11
CA ASN A 222 -56.35 -1.95 2.82
C ASN A 222 -57.11 -3.28 2.91
N TYR A 223 -56.55 -4.26 3.63
CA TYR A 223 -57.21 -5.54 3.88
C TYR A 223 -58.52 -5.37 4.65
N SER A 224 -58.50 -4.57 5.72
CA SER A 224 -59.71 -4.24 6.51
C SER A 224 -60.79 -3.60 5.63
N TYR A 225 -60.42 -2.65 4.77
CA TYR A 225 -61.34 -2.02 3.83
C TYR A 225 -61.97 -3.02 2.85
N LEU A 226 -61.14 -3.89 2.25
CA LEU A 226 -61.62 -4.93 1.34
C LEU A 226 -62.57 -5.92 2.03
N GLN A 227 -62.25 -6.29 3.28
CA GLN A 227 -63.10 -7.15 4.09
C GLN A 227 -64.48 -6.51 4.35
N ILE A 228 -64.51 -5.21 4.63
CA ILE A 228 -65.75 -4.44 4.79
C ILE A 228 -66.56 -4.45 3.48
N GLN A 229 -65.93 -4.18 2.34
CA GLN A 229 -66.60 -4.19 1.03
C GLN A 229 -67.19 -5.57 0.70
N TYR A 230 -66.41 -6.64 0.93
CA TYR A 230 -66.87 -8.01 0.73
C TYR A 230 -68.10 -8.32 1.59
N ASN A 231 -68.08 -7.94 2.87
CA ASN A 231 -69.21 -8.13 3.76
C ASN A 231 -70.46 -7.36 3.30
N GLN A 232 -70.31 -6.13 2.80
CA GLN A 232 -71.44 -5.36 2.23
C GLN A 232 -72.03 -6.06 1.00
N GLN A 233 -71.20 -6.56 0.09
CA GLN A 233 -71.67 -7.31 -1.08
C GLN A 233 -72.41 -8.59 -0.68
N GLN A 234 -71.89 -9.33 0.31
CA GLN A 234 -72.56 -10.53 0.83
C GLN A 234 -73.94 -10.21 1.40
N GLN A 235 -74.09 -9.08 2.09
CA GLN A 235 -75.41 -8.62 2.55
C GLN A 235 -76.34 -8.31 1.37
N MET A 236 -75.87 -7.56 0.38
CA MET A 236 -76.65 -7.24 -0.83
C MET A 236 -77.15 -8.50 -1.57
N VAL A 237 -76.29 -9.51 -1.74
CA VAL A 237 -76.64 -10.79 -2.38
C VAL A 237 -77.73 -11.52 -1.60
N ARG A 238 -77.64 -11.54 -0.26
CA ARG A 238 -78.66 -12.17 0.60
C ARG A 238 -80.04 -11.52 0.47
N TYR A 239 -80.10 -10.21 0.28
CA TYR A 239 -81.37 -9.50 0.07
C TYR A 239 -81.88 -9.60 -1.38
N ALA A 240 -80.99 -9.68 -2.36
CA ALA A 240 -81.34 -9.71 -3.78
C ALA A 240 -81.74 -11.11 -4.28
N MET A 241 -81.22 -12.19 -3.69
CA MET A 241 -81.63 -13.55 -4.07
C MET A 241 -83.01 -13.89 -3.48
N PRO A 242 -84.00 -14.23 -4.32
CA PRO A 242 -85.25 -14.80 -3.83
C PRO A 242 -84.95 -16.08 -3.04
N GLN A 243 -85.56 -16.22 -1.86
CA GLN A 243 -85.58 -17.49 -1.15
C GLN A 243 -86.38 -18.48 -2.02
N TYR A 244 -85.70 -19.24 -2.87
CA TYR A 244 -86.26 -20.42 -3.51
C TYR A 244 -86.42 -21.52 -2.46
N GLN A 245 -87.20 -21.25 -1.40
CA GLN A 245 -87.60 -22.26 -0.45
C GLN A 245 -88.76 -23.06 -1.05
N GLN A 246 -88.36 -24.19 -1.63
CA GLN A 246 -88.97 -25.50 -1.44
C GLN A 246 -90.51 -25.54 -1.40
N GLN A 247 -91.12 -25.60 -2.57
CA GLN A 247 -92.38 -26.32 -2.74
C GLN A 247 -92.11 -27.60 -3.53
N PHE A 248 -91.54 -28.61 -2.87
CA PHE A 248 -91.73 -30.00 -3.28
C PHE A 248 -92.31 -30.73 -2.07
N GLN A 249 -93.62 -30.58 -1.88
CA GLN A 249 -94.42 -31.53 -1.13
C GLN A 249 -94.68 -32.71 -2.07
N PHE A 250 -94.06 -33.85 -1.79
CA PHE A 250 -94.47 -35.16 -2.30
C PHE A 250 -95.17 -35.93 -1.18
#